data_AF-A0A2E8ITU9-F1
#
_entry.id   AF-A0A2E8ITU9-F1
#
_cell.length_a   1.000
_cell.length_b   1.000
_cell.length_c   1.000
_cell.angle_alpha   90.00
_cell.angle_beta   90.00
_cell.angle_gamma   90.00
#
_symmetry.space_group_name_H-M   'P 1'
#
loop_
_entity.id
_entity.type
_entity.pdbx_description
1 polymer ?
#
loop_
_entity_poly.entity_id
_entity_poly.type
_entity_poly.pdbx_seq_one_letter_code
_entity_poly.pdbx_strand_id
1 'polypeptide(L)' 'MQNIDLMNLSGFCRNCLSRWYQEAANEKGISMSKDDAREIFYGIPFTKWKAEFQTEASPSAEEMFSKTHK' A
#
# COMPACT_ATOMS: atom_id res chain seq x y z
N MET A 1 12.32 -0.61 0.93
CA MET A 1 11.26 -0.87 1.94
C MET A 1 9.98 -1.25 1.23
N GLN A 2 9.70 -2.56 1.14
CA GLN A 2 8.49 -3.09 0.50
C GLN A 2 7.28 -2.91 1.41
N ASN A 3 6.08 -3.01 0.84
CA ASN A 3 4.85 -2.90 1.64
C ASN A 3 4.72 -4.04 2.66
N ILE A 4 5.20 -5.25 2.33
CA ILE A 4 5.18 -6.39 3.26
C ILE A 4 6.05 -6.13 4.50
N ASP A 5 7.21 -5.49 4.32
CA ASP A 5 8.08 -5.10 5.43
C ASP A 5 7.38 -4.09 6.36
N LEU A 6 6.71 -3.10 5.77
CA LEU A 6 5.95 -2.10 6.52
C LEU A 6 4.79 -2.74 7.29
N MET A 7 4.06 -3.66 6.67
CA MET A 7 2.98 -4.41 7.33
C MET A 7 3.53 -5.21 8.51
N ASN A 8 4.64 -5.93 8.33
CA ASN A 8 5.26 -6.72 9.39
C ASN A 8 5.76 -5.87 10.56
N LEU A 9 6.29 -4.68 10.28
CA LEU A 9 6.84 -3.80 11.31
C LEU A 9 5.78 -2.98 12.06
N SER A 10 4.77 -2.49 11.35
CA SER A 10 3.88 -1.43 11.86
C SER A 10 2.38 -1.71 11.69
N GLY A 11 2.01 -2.81 11.03
CA GLY A 11 0.61 -3.17 10.77
C GLY A 11 -0.07 -2.32 9.69
N PHE A 12 0.65 -1.41 9.03
CA PHE A 12 0.15 -0.68 7.87
C PHE A 12 1.24 -0.46 6.82
N CYS A 13 0.84 -0.19 5.58
CA CYS A 13 1.76 0.15 4.50
C CYS A 13 1.18 1.27 3.64
N ARG A 14 1.88 1.61 2.54
CA ARG A 14 1.46 2.67 1.61
C ARG A 14 0.04 2.46 1.08
N ASN A 15 -0.34 1.20 0.82
CA ASN A 15 -1.70 0.87 0.37
C ASN A 15 -2.77 1.17 1.42
N CYS A 16 -2.46 1.03 2.71
CA CYS A 16 -3.38 1.40 3.78
C CYS A 16 -3.60 2.92 3.80
N LEU A 17 -2.50 3.69 3.67
CA LEU A 17 -2.56 5.14 3.61
C LEU A 17 -3.36 5.63 2.39
N SER A 18 -3.14 5.04 1.20
CA SER A 18 -3.92 5.34 0.01
C SER A 18 -5.41 5.07 0.21
N ARG A 19 -5.77 3.94 0.85
CA ARG A 19 -7.17 3.63 1.17
C ARG A 19 -7.77 4.67 2.11
N TRP A 20 -7.10 5.00 3.22
CA TRP A 20 -7.61 5.99 4.18
C TRP A 20 -7.79 7.37 3.55
N TYR A 21 -6.89 7.76 2.67
CA TYR A 21 -7.00 9.02 1.93
C TYR A 21 -8.18 9.02 0.96
N GLN A 22 -8.38 7.91 0.24
CA GLN A 22 -9.55 7.73 -0.61
C GLN A 22 -10.86 7.82 0.19
N GLU A 23 -10.93 7.12 1.33
CA GLU A 23 -12.10 7.13 2.23
C GLU A 23 -12.37 8.55 2.73
N ALA A 24 -11.35 9.25 3.22
CA ALA A 24 -11.48 10.63 3.70
C ALA A 24 -11.87 11.62 2.58
N ALA A 25 -11.41 11.42 1.35
CA ALA A 25 -11.84 12.22 0.20
C ALA A 25 -13.33 12.01 -0.11
N ASN A 26 -13.76 10.74 -0.16
CA ASN A 26 -15.16 10.38 -0.42
C ASN A 26 -16.09 10.89 0.70
N GLU A 27 -15.68 10.83 1.96
CA GLU A 27 -16.42 11.41 3.10
C GLU A 27 -16.61 12.93 2.97
N LYS A 28 -15.66 13.61 2.32
CA LYS A 28 -15.73 15.05 2.02
C LYS A 28 -16.44 15.37 0.71
N GLY A 29 -17.05 14.38 0.06
CA GLY A 29 -17.75 14.53 -1.23
C GLY A 29 -16.81 14.69 -2.43
N ILE A 30 -15.52 14.43 -2.27
CA ILE A 30 -14.54 14.42 -3.35
C ILE A 30 -14.46 13.01 -3.88
N SER A 31 -15.03 12.78 -5.07
CA SER A 31 -14.97 11.46 -5.71
C SER A 31 -13.51 11.10 -6.00
N MET A 32 -13.04 10.00 -5.39
CA MET A 32 -11.68 9.53 -5.55
C MET A 32 -11.65 8.03 -5.82
N SER A 33 -11.00 7.64 -6.90
CA SER A 33 -10.76 6.22 -7.19
C SER A 33 -9.58 5.71 -6.37
N LYS A 34 -9.49 4.37 -6.28
CA LYS A 34 -8.40 3.70 -5.59
C LYS A 34 -7.05 3.94 -6.27
N ASP A 35 -7.05 4.06 -7.59
CA ASP A 35 -5.82 4.28 -8.36
C ASP A 35 -5.35 5.73 -8.25
N ASP A 36 -6.28 6.70 -8.23
CA ASP A 36 -5.94 8.11 -7.94
C ASP A 36 -5.29 8.24 -6.57
N ALA A 37 -5.90 7.62 -5.55
CA ALA A 37 -5.38 7.67 -4.19
C ALA A 37 -4.01 6.98 -4.05
N ARG A 38 -3.76 5.92 -4.83
CA ARG A 38 -2.45 5.28 -4.89
C ARG A 38 -1.43 6.20 -5.55
N GLU A 39 -1.74 6.78 -6.70
CA GLU A 39 -0.84 7.68 -7.42
C GLU A 39 -0.38 8.84 -6.53
N ILE A 40 -1.26 9.39 -5.70
CA ILE A 40 -0.91 10.42 -4.71
C ILE A 40 0.16 9.96 -3.72
N PHE A 41 0.09 8.73 -3.22
CA PHE A 41 1.06 8.20 -2.24
C PHE A 41 2.33 7.63 -2.87
N TYR A 42 2.25 7.11 -4.10
CA TYR A 42 3.39 6.54 -4.81
C TYR A 42 4.14 7.58 -5.66
N GLY A 43 3.53 8.74 -5.93
CA GLY A 43 4.09 9.82 -6.75
C GLY A 43 4.11 9.52 -8.26
N ILE A 44 3.72 8.30 -8.65
CA ILE A 44 3.61 7.80 -10.02
C ILE A 44 2.47 6.78 -10.08
N PRO A 45 1.95 6.45 -11.29
CA PRO A 45 0.95 5.40 -11.44
C PRO A 45 1.41 4.09 -10.78
N PHE A 46 0.52 3.47 -10.00
CA PHE A 46 0.84 2.27 -9.22
C PHE A 46 1.41 1.12 -10.07
N THR A 47 0.94 0.99 -11.31
CA THR A 47 1.44 0.00 -12.27
C THR A 47 2.91 0.23 -12.63
N LYS A 48 3.32 1.49 -12.84
CA LYS A 48 4.73 1.85 -13.06
C LYS A 48 5.56 1.61 -11.82
N TRP A 49 5.06 2.02 -10.65
CA TRP A 49 5.77 1.77 -9.39
C TRP A 49 6.02 0.29 -9.16
N LYS A 50 5.01 -0.55 -9.43
CA LYS A 50 5.13 -2.01 -9.33
C LYS A 50 6.19 -2.56 -10.30
N ALA A 51 6.24 -2.07 -11.52
CA ALA A 51 7.22 -2.53 -12.51
C ALA A 51 8.67 -2.12 -12.16
N GLU A 52 8.85 -0.92 -11.61
CA GLU A 52 10.19 -0.35 -11.38
C GLU A 52 10.77 -0.64 -9.99
N PHE A 53 9.92 -0.75 -8.96
CA PHE A 53 10.37 -0.77 -7.56
C PHE A 53 9.86 -1.94 -6.72
N GLN A 54 8.80 -2.64 -7.15
CA GLN A 54 8.30 -3.78 -6.39
C GLN A 54 9.17 -5.01 -6.63
N THR A 55 9.69 -5.57 -5.56
CA THR A 55 10.44 -6.82 -5.58
C THR A 55 9.60 -7.97 -5.03
N GLU A 56 10.00 -9.19 -5.35
CA GLU A 56 9.45 -10.38 -4.69
C GLU A 56 9.69 -10.30 -3.17
N ALA A 57 8.74 -10.82 -2.40
CA ALA A 57 8.88 -10.88 -0.95
C ALA A 57 9.88 -11.97 -0.58
N SER A 58 10.72 -11.73 0.43
CA SER A 58 11.58 -12.80 0.93
C SER A 58 10.72 -13.85 1.67
N PRO A 59 11.15 -15.13 1.68
CA PRO A 59 10.43 -16.17 2.42
C PRO A 59 10.22 -15.81 3.90
N SER A 60 11.19 -15.14 4.51
CA SER A 60 11.10 -14.66 5.90
C SER A 60 10.03 -13.58 6.08
N ALA A 61 9.87 -12.67 5.12
CA ALA A 61 8.85 -11.62 5.19
C ALA A 61 7.45 -12.21 5.01
N GLU A 62 7.29 -13.19 4.12
CA GLU A 62 6.04 -13.92 3.93
C GLU A 62 5.64 -14.71 5.18
N GLU A 63 6.59 -15.42 5.78
CA GLU A 63 6.35 -16.19 7.01
C GLU A 63 5.91 -15.27 8.16
N MET A 64 6.62 -14.15 8.37
CA MET A 64 6.26 -13.18 9.40
C MET A 64 4.89 -12.57 9.14
N PHE A 65 4.57 -12.24 7.89
CA PHE A 65 3.26 -11.71 7.54
C PHE A 65 2.14 -12.71 7.86
N SER A 66 2.33 -13.98 7.49
CA SER A 66 1.38 -15.06 7.79
C SER A 66 1.19 -15.31 9.29
N LYS A 67 2.22 -15.10 10.11
CA LYS A 67 2.11 -15.23 11.58
C LYS A 67 1.35 -14.07 12.22
N THR A 68 1.59 -12.85 11.75
CA THR A 68 1.10 -11.63 12.41
C THR A 68 -0.29 -11.20 11.91
N HIS A 69 -0.70 -11.58 10.69
CA HIS A 69 -1.94 -11.10 10.05
C HIS A 69 -2.89 -12.25 9.65
N LYS A 70 -3.11 -13.22 10.56
CA LYS A 70 -4.08 -14.32 10.37
C LYS A 70 -5.53 -13.87 10.46
#